data_AF-S5ZXN2-F1
#
_entry.id   AF-S5ZXN2-F1
#
_cell.length_a   1.000
_cell.length_b   1.000
_cell.length_c   1.000
_cell.angle_alpha   90.00
_cell.angle_beta   90.00
_cell.angle_gamma   90.00
#
_symmetry.space_group_name_H-M   'P 1'
#
loop_
_entity.id
_entity.type
_entity.pdbx_description
1 polymer ?
#
loop_
_entity_poly.entity_id
_entity_poly.type
_entity_poly.pdbx_seq_one_letter_code
_entity_poly.pdbx_strand_id
1 'polypeptide(L)'
;MRRIEALLLAVLLCVGALAAITITNVNEWHVQATQPPVKKIAGRDLGNPAYGVKSGRVYSSIEDGLNVTYVEVSVPRCHRATFSPVLNVSGSGVSAKLFAESVSGSYAGQLNASITLGANLQVVVSRGTITQQTGTPVTISGQTSLSLQVAVGSGAPLGVEVARIYTWLYFNYSTAKARQKIVWIVKTLPTPPRVVLFYDGFESGTLAGWTSTTYAYVEQKNYDVTVTETCYTRTPTPRTITDTTRPVAGSWLAWIGFGNQVTCEPVPARDDYLRRSISVPSSIDGVEVKYVNATFWWRFLTWDSANYDYITLSLSKGTTTFYWKNGYNPNSGNNYGPFRDTGWQRNSTFFSGVAGSTITLSFLLHTYSDQYYRSWLYIDEVYVVAYFDCISASQDPSLDVAGSAPASSLSLTSTLHTRQDNATCVACRG
;
A
#
# COMPACT_ATOMS: atom_id res chain seq x y z
N MET A 1 86.98 9.49 -54.14
CA MET A 1 85.84 10.24 -53.57
C MET A 1 84.51 9.79 -54.18
N ARG A 2 84.08 8.52 -54.00
CA ARG A 2 82.75 8.04 -54.48
C ARG A 2 82.08 6.97 -53.59
N ARG A 3 82.77 6.45 -52.57
CA ARG A 3 82.24 5.40 -51.67
C ARG A 3 81.74 5.92 -50.32
N ILE A 4 82.24 7.08 -49.86
CA ILE A 4 81.83 7.69 -48.58
C ILE A 4 80.51 8.48 -48.75
N GLU A 5 80.30 9.13 -49.90
CA GLU A 5 79.06 9.86 -50.22
C GLU A 5 77.85 8.94 -50.38
N ALA A 6 78.03 7.73 -50.95
CA ALA A 6 76.97 6.74 -51.08
C ALA A 6 76.54 6.14 -49.72
N LEU A 7 77.49 6.01 -48.78
CA LEU A 7 77.20 5.53 -47.43
C LEU A 7 76.47 6.59 -46.60
N LEU A 8 76.84 7.87 -46.75
CA LEU A 8 76.16 9.00 -46.11
C LEU A 8 74.74 9.19 -46.64
N LEU A 9 74.50 8.99 -47.94
CA LEU A 9 73.15 9.08 -48.53
C LEU A 9 72.25 7.91 -48.09
N ALA A 10 72.80 6.70 -47.95
CA ALA A 10 72.07 5.53 -47.44
C ALA A 10 71.70 5.66 -45.94
N VAL A 11 72.59 6.23 -45.12
CA VAL A 11 72.30 6.53 -43.71
C VAL A 11 71.26 7.65 -43.59
N LEU A 12 71.31 8.68 -44.44
CA LEU A 12 70.27 9.74 -44.46
C LEU A 12 68.88 9.20 -44.84
N LEU A 13 68.80 8.24 -45.77
CA LEU A 13 67.55 7.60 -46.20
C LEU A 13 66.98 6.66 -45.11
N CYS A 14 67.83 5.94 -44.38
CA CYS A 14 67.39 5.09 -43.26
C CYS A 14 66.94 5.90 -42.03
N VAL A 15 67.51 7.09 -41.79
CA VAL A 15 67.06 8.00 -40.72
C VAL A 15 65.79 8.77 -41.14
N GLY A 16 65.63 9.12 -42.42
CA GLY A 16 64.43 9.74 -42.96
C GLY A 16 63.20 8.82 -42.98
N ALA A 17 63.38 7.50 -43.08
CA ALA A 17 62.29 6.53 -43.03
C ALA A 17 61.77 6.26 -41.60
N LEU A 18 62.60 6.46 -40.57
CA LEU A 18 62.21 6.28 -39.16
C LEU A 18 61.65 7.55 -38.52
N ALA A 19 61.94 8.73 -39.07
CA ALA A 19 61.35 10.00 -38.62
C ALA A 19 59.95 10.28 -39.23
N ALA A 20 59.50 9.47 -40.19
CA ALA A 20 58.17 9.59 -40.81
C ALA A 20 57.02 9.02 -39.96
N ILE A 21 57.29 8.50 -38.76
CA ILE A 21 56.26 7.97 -37.85
C ILE A 21 56.47 8.50 -36.44
N THR A 22 56.35 9.82 -36.22
CA THR A 22 55.84 10.34 -34.94
C THR A 22 55.28 11.77 -35.08
N ILE A 23 53.97 11.84 -35.32
CA ILE A 23 52.99 12.79 -34.75
C ILE A 23 53.33 14.30 -34.83
N THR A 24 52.57 15.02 -35.66
CA THR A 24 51.60 16.04 -35.17
C THR A 24 50.64 16.43 -36.30
N ASN A 25 49.73 15.52 -36.64
CA ASN A 25 48.44 15.93 -37.17
C ASN A 25 47.65 16.49 -35.99
N VAL A 26 47.90 17.75 -35.64
CA VAL A 26 47.00 18.55 -34.80
C VAL A 26 46.17 19.41 -35.73
N ASN A 27 45.41 18.76 -36.61
CA ASN A 27 44.11 19.34 -36.93
C ASN A 27 43.33 19.24 -35.61
N GLU A 28 43.38 20.32 -34.85
CA GLU A 28 42.45 20.56 -33.76
C GLU A 28 41.07 20.60 -34.41
N TRP A 29 40.41 19.44 -34.47
CA TRP A 29 38.99 19.40 -34.77
C TRP A 29 38.31 20.03 -33.57
N HIS A 30 38.06 21.34 -33.65
CA HIS A 30 36.95 21.93 -32.94
C HIS A 30 35.69 21.30 -33.52
N VAL A 31 35.35 20.09 -33.06
CA VAL A 31 33.98 19.62 -33.12
C VAL A 31 33.24 20.55 -32.17
N GLN A 32 32.82 21.69 -32.70
CA GLN A 32 31.82 22.52 -32.07
C GLN A 32 30.61 21.60 -31.94
N ALA A 33 30.46 20.96 -30.77
CA ALA A 33 29.37 20.06 -30.49
C ALA A 33 28.10 20.86 -30.74
N THR A 34 27.48 20.64 -31.88
CA THR A 34 26.20 21.25 -32.20
C THR A 34 25.30 20.80 -31.06
N GLN A 35 24.71 21.76 -30.33
CA GLN A 35 23.83 21.41 -29.22
C GLN A 35 22.88 20.32 -29.73
N PRO A 36 22.73 19.20 -29.01
CA PRO A 36 21.95 18.11 -29.51
C PRO A 36 20.57 18.65 -29.89
N PRO A 37 19.99 18.20 -31.03
CA PRO A 37 18.71 18.73 -31.52
C PRO A 37 17.57 18.54 -30.51
N VAL A 38 17.82 17.73 -29.49
CA VAL A 38 16.92 17.44 -28.40
C VAL A 38 17.61 17.52 -27.05
N LYS A 39 16.96 18.19 -26.10
CA LYS A 39 17.37 18.32 -24.69
C LYS A 39 16.49 17.44 -23.80
N LYS A 40 17.11 16.77 -22.83
CA LYS A 40 16.47 15.96 -21.80
C LYS A 40 16.49 16.74 -20.49
N ILE A 41 15.32 16.95 -19.88
CA ILE A 41 15.15 17.71 -18.64
C ILE A 41 14.33 16.86 -17.69
N ALA A 42 14.62 16.91 -16.39
CA ALA A 42 13.81 16.23 -15.39
C ALA A 42 12.31 16.55 -15.55
N GLY A 43 11.47 15.54 -15.36
CA GLY A 43 10.02 15.71 -15.31
C GLY A 43 9.57 16.41 -14.02
N ARG A 44 8.28 16.74 -13.96
CA ARG A 44 7.65 17.32 -12.77
C ARG A 44 7.18 16.25 -11.77
N ASP A 45 6.98 15.02 -12.23
CA ASP A 45 6.50 13.93 -11.40
C ASP A 45 7.70 13.05 -11.00
N LEU A 46 8.31 13.41 -9.87
CA LEU A 46 9.45 12.72 -9.26
C LEU A 46 9.11 12.21 -7.84
N GLY A 47 7.83 12.12 -7.51
CA GLY A 47 7.34 11.81 -6.17
C GLY A 47 7.14 13.05 -5.30
N ASN A 48 6.09 13.01 -4.50
CA ASN A 48 5.73 14.05 -3.54
C ASN A 48 6.22 13.67 -2.13
N PRO A 49 7.15 14.44 -1.54
CA PRO A 49 7.69 14.17 -0.20
C PRO A 49 6.63 14.13 0.89
N ALA A 50 5.48 14.79 0.72
CA ALA A 50 4.39 14.76 1.70
C ALA A 50 3.78 13.36 1.88
N TYR A 51 3.81 12.53 0.85
CA TYR A 51 3.32 11.14 0.91
C TYR A 51 4.47 10.13 1.04
N GLY A 52 5.61 10.39 0.39
CA GLY A 52 6.77 9.49 0.44
C GLY A 52 6.54 8.10 -0.16
N VAL A 53 5.53 7.93 -1.01
CA VAL A 53 5.12 6.62 -1.57
C VAL A 53 5.90 6.21 -2.81
N LYS A 54 6.54 7.16 -3.50
CA LYS A 54 7.51 6.93 -4.59
C LYS A 54 8.52 8.07 -4.60
N SER A 55 9.65 7.87 -5.28
CA SER A 55 10.60 8.94 -5.55
C SER A 55 11.30 8.74 -6.89
N GLY A 56 11.77 9.83 -7.46
CA GLY A 56 12.46 9.87 -8.75
C GLY A 56 13.61 10.87 -8.73
N ARG A 57 14.66 10.59 -9.48
CA ARG A 57 15.77 11.51 -9.72
C ARG A 57 16.25 11.32 -11.15
N VAL A 58 16.44 12.44 -11.84
CA VAL A 58 17.08 12.47 -13.16
C VAL A 58 18.43 13.15 -13.03
N TYR A 59 19.46 12.51 -13.57
CA TYR A 59 20.80 13.07 -13.65
C TYR A 59 21.49 12.62 -14.93
N SER A 60 22.62 13.22 -15.26
CA SER A 60 23.40 12.84 -16.44
C SER A 60 24.85 12.61 -16.06
N SER A 61 25.51 11.69 -16.75
CA SER A 61 26.94 11.40 -16.63
C SER A 61 27.56 11.24 -18.02
N ILE A 62 28.88 11.42 -18.11
CA ILE A 62 29.64 11.14 -19.33
C ILE A 62 30.25 9.74 -19.19
N GLU A 63 29.91 8.85 -20.13
CA GLU A 63 30.44 7.49 -20.21
C GLU A 63 30.88 7.22 -21.64
N ASP A 64 32.11 6.78 -21.83
CA ASP A 64 32.69 6.47 -23.15
C ASP A 64 32.47 7.60 -24.18
N GLY A 65 32.58 8.86 -23.72
CA GLY A 65 32.37 10.04 -24.55
C GLY A 65 30.90 10.38 -24.85
N LEU A 66 29.94 9.66 -24.28
CA LEU A 66 28.50 9.88 -24.46
C LEU A 66 27.85 10.53 -23.23
N ASN A 67 26.93 11.47 -23.47
CA ASN A 67 26.08 12.03 -22.42
C ASN A 67 24.89 11.09 -22.13
N VAL A 68 25.04 10.28 -21.09
CA VAL A 68 24.05 9.31 -20.63
C VAL A 68 23.12 9.97 -19.62
N THR A 69 21.81 9.88 -19.83
CA THR A 69 20.82 10.31 -18.84
C THR A 69 20.34 9.13 -18.04
N TYR A 70 20.38 9.28 -16.72
CA TYR A 70 19.88 8.34 -15.75
C TYR A 70 18.53 8.81 -15.23
N VAL A 71 17.55 7.92 -15.28
CA VAL A 71 16.25 8.08 -14.62
C VAL A 71 16.19 7.03 -13.53
N GLU A 72 16.43 7.43 -12.30
CA GLU A 72 16.37 6.56 -11.13
C GLU A 72 15.04 6.75 -10.42
N VAL A 73 14.30 5.65 -10.21
CA VAL A 73 13.03 5.67 -9.48
C VAL A 73 13.02 4.64 -8.36
N SER A 74 12.45 5.00 -7.22
CA SER A 74 12.16 4.09 -6.12
C SER A 74 10.66 3.93 -5.95
N VAL A 75 10.19 2.69 -5.92
CA VAL A 75 8.76 2.35 -5.92
C VAL A 75 8.46 1.28 -4.85
N PRO A 76 7.22 1.21 -4.35
CA PRO A 76 6.80 0.12 -3.48
C PRO A 76 6.64 -1.18 -4.29
N ARG A 77 6.87 -2.31 -3.64
CA ARG A 77 6.65 -3.63 -4.25
C ARG A 77 5.16 -3.94 -4.29
N CYS A 78 4.75 -4.80 -5.22
CA CYS A 78 3.37 -5.27 -5.44
C CYS A 78 2.33 -4.20 -5.76
N HIS A 79 2.79 -2.98 -6.06
CA HIS A 79 1.97 -1.85 -6.48
C HIS A 79 2.50 -1.30 -7.80
N ARG A 80 1.58 -0.82 -8.63
CA ARG A 80 1.88 -0.05 -9.83
C ARG A 80 2.13 1.41 -9.46
N ALA A 81 3.31 1.91 -9.81
CA ALA A 81 3.68 3.31 -9.71
C ALA A 81 3.76 3.92 -11.12
N THR A 82 3.17 5.10 -11.29
CA THR A 82 3.24 5.87 -12.53
C THR A 82 3.93 7.21 -12.28
N PHE A 83 4.89 7.56 -13.13
CA PHE A 83 5.55 8.85 -13.18
C PHE A 83 5.20 9.54 -14.50
N SER A 84 4.49 10.67 -14.46
CA SER A 84 3.95 11.33 -15.65
C SER A 84 4.02 12.86 -15.60
N PRO A 85 5.01 13.49 -16.25
CA PRO A 85 6.24 12.91 -16.80
C PRO A 85 7.33 12.72 -15.75
N VAL A 86 8.15 11.66 -15.92
CA VAL A 86 9.43 11.49 -15.20
C VAL A 86 10.58 12.21 -15.89
N LEU A 87 10.50 12.37 -17.21
CA LEU A 87 11.47 13.07 -18.03
C LEU A 87 10.74 13.88 -19.11
N ASN A 88 11.24 15.07 -19.42
CA ASN A 88 10.78 15.88 -20.54
C ASN A 88 11.84 15.89 -21.64
N VAL A 89 11.37 15.79 -22.87
CA VAL A 89 12.19 15.82 -24.08
C VAL A 89 11.78 17.05 -24.87
N SER A 90 12.72 17.96 -25.14
CA SER A 90 12.44 19.22 -25.86
C SER A 90 13.24 19.33 -27.14
N GLY A 91 12.60 19.85 -28.20
CA GLY A 91 13.13 19.92 -29.56
C GLY A 91 12.12 20.56 -30.51
N SER A 92 12.49 20.80 -31.76
CA SER A 92 11.63 21.47 -32.74
C SER A 92 11.58 20.70 -34.06
N GLY A 93 10.42 20.11 -34.37
CA GLY A 93 10.17 19.41 -35.64
C GLY A 93 10.95 18.10 -35.79
N VAL A 94 11.44 17.52 -34.70
CA VAL A 94 12.27 16.30 -34.74
C VAL A 94 11.42 15.08 -34.42
N SER A 95 11.44 14.06 -35.27
CA SER A 95 10.77 12.79 -34.98
C SER A 95 11.64 11.89 -34.10
N ALA A 96 11.13 11.47 -32.94
CA ALA A 96 11.84 10.73 -31.88
C ALA A 96 11.11 9.48 -31.34
N LYS A 97 11.86 8.37 -31.18
CA LYS A 97 11.38 7.03 -30.76
C LYS A 97 12.36 6.49 -29.77
N LEU A 98 11.83 5.79 -28.79
CA LEU A 98 12.63 5.14 -27.77
C LEU A 98 12.78 3.67 -28.13
N PHE A 99 14.02 3.21 -28.16
CA PHE A 99 14.36 1.83 -28.45
C PHE A 99 15.02 1.18 -27.23
N ALA A 100 14.51 0.05 -26.78
CA ALA A 100 15.11 -0.73 -25.71
C ALA A 100 16.20 -1.67 -26.25
N GLU A 101 17.38 -1.64 -25.64
CA GLU A 101 18.50 -2.49 -26.02
C GLU A 101 18.57 -3.74 -25.14
N SER A 102 18.51 -3.56 -23.83
CA SER A 102 18.65 -4.65 -22.88
C SER A 102 18.06 -4.29 -21.51
N VAL A 103 17.84 -5.32 -20.70
CA VAL A 103 17.49 -5.21 -19.28
C VAL A 103 18.52 -5.99 -18.48
N SER A 104 19.05 -5.43 -17.40
CA SER A 104 19.99 -6.11 -16.50
C SER A 104 19.59 -5.93 -15.05
N GLY A 105 20.00 -6.86 -14.18
CA GLY A 105 19.84 -6.73 -12.73
C GLY A 105 19.45 -8.05 -12.09
N SER A 106 19.90 -8.25 -10.85
CA SER A 106 19.71 -9.51 -10.12
C SER A 106 18.24 -9.87 -9.90
N TYR A 107 17.35 -8.86 -9.91
CA TYR A 107 15.92 -9.04 -9.70
C TYR A 107 15.09 -8.63 -10.93
N ALA A 108 15.69 -8.58 -12.13
CA ALA A 108 15.00 -8.20 -13.36
C ALA A 108 13.73 -9.03 -13.61
N GLY A 109 13.73 -10.32 -13.24
CA GLY A 109 12.53 -11.18 -13.32
C GLY A 109 11.31 -10.68 -12.55
N GLN A 110 11.47 -9.74 -11.61
CA GLN A 110 10.41 -9.12 -10.82
C GLN A 110 9.88 -7.83 -11.43
N LEU A 111 10.51 -7.29 -12.48
CA LEU A 111 10.19 -6.00 -13.07
C LEU A 111 9.14 -6.13 -14.17
N ASN A 112 8.07 -5.35 -14.06
CA ASN A 112 7.24 -4.95 -15.20
C ASN A 112 7.33 -3.43 -15.36
N ALA A 113 7.53 -2.97 -16.60
CA ALA A 113 7.62 -1.55 -16.88
C ALA A 113 7.06 -1.21 -18.27
N SER A 114 6.49 -0.01 -18.39
CA SER A 114 6.15 0.58 -19.68
C SER A 114 6.63 2.02 -19.75
N ILE A 115 7.19 2.39 -20.90
CA ILE A 115 7.70 3.73 -21.17
C ILE A 115 6.94 4.31 -22.35
N THR A 116 6.31 5.45 -22.13
CA THR A 116 5.48 6.15 -23.11
C THR A 116 6.13 7.47 -23.47
N LEU A 117 6.29 7.74 -24.76
CA LEU A 117 6.74 9.02 -25.29
C LEU A 117 5.53 9.76 -25.87
N GLY A 118 5.20 10.94 -25.33
CA GLY A 118 3.95 11.62 -25.64
C GLY A 118 2.75 10.74 -25.31
N ALA A 119 1.93 10.42 -26.32
CA ALA A 119 0.81 9.49 -26.21
C ALA A 119 1.13 8.06 -26.68
N ASN A 120 2.35 7.82 -27.19
CA ASN A 120 2.70 6.56 -27.85
C ASN A 120 3.53 5.67 -26.94
N LEU A 121 3.01 4.49 -26.61
CA LEU A 121 3.75 3.44 -25.91
C LEU A 121 4.96 3.02 -26.74
N GLN A 122 6.16 3.11 -26.16
CA GLN A 122 7.41 2.80 -26.86
C GLN A 122 7.99 1.46 -26.42
N VAL A 123 8.17 1.28 -25.11
CA VAL A 123 8.87 0.12 -24.54
C VAL A 123 7.97 -0.57 -23.55
N VAL A 124 7.95 -1.90 -23.59
CA VAL A 124 7.32 -2.76 -22.59
C VAL A 124 8.32 -3.80 -22.13
N VAL A 125 8.49 -3.89 -20.82
CA VAL A 125 9.25 -4.94 -20.13
C VAL A 125 8.28 -5.75 -19.29
N SER A 126 8.26 -7.06 -19.50
CA SER A 126 7.46 -8.02 -18.74
C SER A 126 8.37 -9.06 -18.11
N ARG A 127 8.35 -9.15 -16.78
CA ARG A 127 9.22 -10.03 -15.99
C ARG A 127 10.70 -9.96 -16.41
N GLY A 128 11.19 -8.74 -16.60
CA GLY A 128 12.58 -8.47 -17.01
C GLY A 128 12.90 -8.68 -18.48
N THR A 129 11.94 -9.15 -19.29
CA THR A 129 12.11 -9.36 -20.73
C THR A 129 11.47 -8.23 -21.52
N ILE A 130 12.16 -7.69 -22.53
CA ILE A 130 11.59 -6.70 -23.45
C ILE A 130 10.57 -7.40 -24.35
N THR A 131 9.29 -7.09 -24.19
CA THR A 131 8.20 -7.61 -25.03
C THR A 131 7.76 -6.62 -26.11
N GLN A 132 8.08 -5.35 -25.94
CA GLN A 132 8.00 -4.33 -26.99
C GLN A 132 9.27 -3.48 -26.94
N GLN A 133 10.00 -3.48 -28.04
CA GLN A 133 11.31 -2.82 -28.13
C GLN A 133 11.22 -1.34 -28.53
N THR A 134 10.18 -0.96 -29.28
CA THR A 134 9.93 0.42 -29.75
C THR A 134 8.46 0.58 -30.12
N GLY A 135 7.99 1.83 -30.26
CA GLY A 135 6.64 2.14 -30.74
C GLY A 135 6.62 3.07 -31.95
N THR A 136 5.45 3.63 -32.22
CA THR A 136 5.26 4.64 -33.27
C THR A 136 6.10 5.89 -33.00
N PRO A 137 6.79 6.43 -34.01
CA PRO A 137 7.50 7.70 -33.91
C PRO A 137 6.66 8.86 -33.37
N VAL A 138 7.28 9.76 -32.60
CA VAL A 138 6.64 10.95 -32.06
C VAL A 138 7.35 12.21 -32.54
N THR A 139 6.62 13.12 -33.16
CA THR A 139 7.17 14.43 -33.53
C THR A 139 7.24 15.33 -32.30
N ILE A 140 8.46 15.73 -31.93
CA ILE A 140 8.70 16.67 -30.84
C ILE A 140 8.54 18.09 -31.38
N SER A 141 7.52 18.79 -30.89
CA SER A 141 7.24 20.20 -31.17
C SER A 141 7.20 20.97 -29.87
N GLY A 142 8.32 21.60 -29.49
CA GLY A 142 8.50 22.26 -28.20
C GLY A 142 8.93 21.27 -27.13
N GLN A 143 7.98 20.61 -26.47
CA GLN A 143 8.25 19.65 -25.39
C GLN A 143 7.31 18.44 -25.47
N THR A 144 7.85 17.27 -25.18
CA THR A 144 7.14 15.98 -25.15
C THR A 144 7.51 15.22 -23.89
N SER A 145 6.51 14.65 -23.23
CA SER A 145 6.65 13.88 -22.00
C SER A 145 7.20 12.48 -22.26
N LEU A 146 8.10 12.02 -21.39
CA LEU A 146 8.38 10.61 -21.16
C LEU A 146 7.76 10.22 -19.81
N SER A 147 6.80 9.32 -19.88
CA SER A 147 6.13 8.75 -18.71
C SER A 147 6.58 7.32 -18.50
N LEU A 148 6.74 6.95 -17.23
CA LEU A 148 7.20 5.64 -16.81
C LEU A 148 6.15 5.03 -15.89
N GLN A 149 5.69 3.83 -16.20
CA GLN A 149 4.89 3.03 -15.29
C GLN A 149 5.70 1.78 -14.92
N VAL A 150 5.74 1.45 -13.64
CA VAL A 150 6.55 0.37 -13.09
C VAL A 150 5.74 -0.40 -12.06
N ALA A 151 5.91 -1.72 -12.04
CA ALA A 151 5.49 -2.58 -10.95
C ALA A 151 6.61 -3.58 -10.64
N VAL A 152 6.90 -3.78 -9.35
CA VAL A 152 7.94 -4.69 -8.87
C VAL A 152 7.28 -5.81 -8.07
N GLY A 153 7.60 -7.06 -8.38
CA GLY A 153 7.09 -8.24 -7.67
C GLY A 153 7.66 -8.42 -6.25
N SER A 154 7.04 -9.33 -5.49
CA SER A 154 7.44 -9.64 -4.09
C SER A 154 8.81 -10.31 -3.97
N GLY A 155 9.36 -10.88 -5.04
CA GLY A 155 10.66 -11.54 -5.02
C GLY A 155 11.85 -10.58 -4.95
N ALA A 156 11.64 -9.28 -5.12
CA ALA A 156 12.68 -8.27 -4.91
C ALA A 156 12.72 -7.88 -3.40
N PRO A 157 13.90 -7.83 -2.76
CA PRO A 157 14.06 -7.26 -1.43
C PRO A 157 13.69 -5.78 -1.36
N LEU A 158 13.56 -5.24 -0.15
CA LEU A 158 13.41 -3.80 0.08
C LEU A 158 14.78 -3.10 -0.01
N GLY A 159 14.80 -1.84 -0.47
CA GLY A 159 15.99 -1.00 -0.52
C GLY A 159 17.05 -1.39 -1.56
N VAL A 160 16.71 -2.22 -2.56
CA VAL A 160 17.67 -2.70 -3.57
C VAL A 160 17.39 -2.13 -4.95
N GLU A 161 18.44 -2.10 -5.79
CA GLU A 161 18.27 -1.95 -7.23
C GLU A 161 17.69 -3.24 -7.81
N VAL A 162 16.52 -3.13 -8.44
CA VAL A 162 15.80 -4.26 -9.03
C VAL A 162 16.41 -4.58 -10.39
N ALA A 163 16.48 -3.56 -11.25
CA ALA A 163 16.98 -3.67 -12.61
C ALA A 163 17.27 -2.30 -13.25
N ARG A 164 18.01 -2.37 -14.35
CA ARG A 164 18.29 -1.29 -15.29
C ARG A 164 17.69 -1.63 -16.64
N ILE A 165 17.00 -0.69 -17.27
CA ILE A 165 16.57 -0.78 -18.67
C ILE A 165 17.48 0.16 -19.47
N TYR A 166 18.19 -0.37 -20.47
CA TYR A 166 19.03 0.43 -21.35
C TYR A 166 18.24 0.79 -22.61
N THR A 167 18.16 2.09 -22.89
CA THR A 167 17.41 2.58 -24.04
C THR A 167 18.19 3.64 -24.81
N TRP A 168 17.85 3.76 -26.09
CA TRP A 168 18.35 4.78 -26.99
C TRP A 168 17.18 5.59 -27.53
N LEU A 169 17.22 6.89 -27.30
CA LEU A 169 16.33 7.85 -27.94
C LEU A 169 16.93 8.18 -29.31
N TYR A 170 16.27 7.73 -30.37
CA TYR A 170 16.66 7.94 -31.75
C TYR A 170 15.91 9.13 -32.35
N PHE A 171 16.60 9.91 -33.19
CA PHE A 171 16.02 11.04 -33.93
C PHE A 171 16.21 10.81 -35.44
N ASN A 172 15.17 10.95 -36.26
CA ASN A 172 15.18 10.74 -37.73
C ASN A 172 15.61 9.30 -38.18
N TYR A 173 14.68 8.33 -38.21
CA TYR A 173 14.96 6.88 -38.11
C TYR A 173 15.38 6.06 -39.35
N SER A 174 15.57 4.76 -39.03
CA SER A 174 16.14 3.58 -39.70
C SER A 174 17.67 3.55 -39.68
N THR A 175 18.32 4.70 -39.93
CA THR A 175 19.80 4.88 -39.90
C THR A 175 20.22 6.21 -39.24
N ALA A 176 19.51 6.62 -38.19
CA ALA A 176 19.65 7.94 -37.55
C ALA A 176 21.09 8.39 -37.26
N LYS A 177 21.43 9.61 -37.69
CA LYS A 177 22.73 10.28 -37.47
C LYS A 177 22.98 10.68 -36.01
N ALA A 178 21.96 10.66 -35.15
CA ALA A 178 22.08 11.05 -33.74
C ALA A 178 21.20 10.18 -32.83
N ARG A 179 21.77 9.70 -31.73
CA ARG A 179 21.09 8.94 -30.68
C ARG A 179 21.57 9.39 -29.30
N GLN A 180 20.70 9.34 -28.30
CA GLN A 180 21.02 9.64 -26.91
C GLN A 180 20.66 8.47 -26.01
N LYS A 181 21.60 8.06 -25.14
CA LYS A 181 21.37 6.97 -24.18
C LYS A 181 20.53 7.47 -23.00
N ILE A 182 19.57 6.64 -22.59
CA ILE A 182 18.79 6.80 -21.36
C ILE A 182 18.80 5.46 -20.62
N VAL A 183 19.23 5.48 -19.36
CA VAL A 183 19.23 4.32 -18.47
C VAL A 183 18.18 4.52 -17.39
N TRP A 184 17.23 3.59 -17.31
CA TRP A 184 16.16 3.61 -16.33
C TRP A 184 16.52 2.66 -15.19
N ILE A 185 16.80 3.21 -14.00
CA ILE A 185 17.16 2.44 -12.81
C ILE A 185 15.91 2.33 -11.94
N VAL A 186 15.47 1.11 -11.66
CA VAL A 186 14.32 0.84 -10.79
C VAL A 186 14.81 0.26 -9.48
N LYS A 187 14.38 0.87 -8.37
CA LYS A 187 14.69 0.46 -7.00
C LYS A 187 13.42 0.19 -6.20
N THR A 188 13.54 -0.65 -5.18
CA THR A 188 12.52 -0.76 -4.13
C THR A 188 12.81 0.24 -3.00
N LEU A 189 11.75 0.72 -2.35
CA LEU A 189 11.89 1.55 -1.15
C LEU A 189 12.49 0.72 0.01
N PRO A 190 13.30 1.33 0.90
CA PRO A 190 13.94 0.62 2.02
C PRO A 190 12.93 0.21 3.11
N THR A 191 11.82 0.94 3.22
CA THR A 191 10.73 0.67 4.15
C THR A 191 9.39 0.83 3.44
N PRO A 192 8.41 -0.05 3.67
CA PRO A 192 7.05 0.10 3.16
C PRO A 192 6.43 1.45 3.53
N PRO A 193 6.04 2.28 2.55
CA PRO A 193 5.30 3.51 2.83
C PRO A 193 3.94 3.21 3.46
N ARG A 194 3.47 4.15 4.26
CA ARG A 194 2.16 4.12 4.91
C ARG A 194 1.57 5.52 4.87
N VAL A 195 0.32 5.63 4.43
CA VAL A 195 -0.39 6.91 4.39
C VAL A 195 -1.66 6.79 5.21
N VAL A 196 -1.78 7.60 6.26
CA VAL A 196 -2.97 7.66 7.11
C VAL A 196 -4.10 8.29 6.31
N LEU A 197 -5.17 7.54 6.07
CA LEU A 197 -6.40 8.02 5.43
C LEU A 197 -7.38 8.56 6.47
N PHE A 198 -7.38 7.96 7.65
CA PHE A 198 -8.18 8.39 8.78
C PHE A 198 -7.50 7.97 10.07
N TYR A 199 -7.56 8.84 11.06
CA TYR A 199 -7.18 8.57 12.43
C TYR A 199 -8.13 9.31 13.36
N ASP A 200 -8.58 8.63 14.42
CA ASP A 200 -9.24 9.25 15.54
C ASP A 200 -8.96 8.47 16.83
N GLY A 201 -8.31 9.15 17.78
CA GLY A 201 -8.15 8.74 19.17
C GLY A 201 -9.12 9.47 20.11
N PHE A 202 -10.11 10.19 19.57
CA PHE A 202 -11.17 10.90 20.29
C PHE A 202 -10.70 12.05 21.21
N GLU A 203 -9.43 12.43 21.15
CA GLU A 203 -8.82 13.50 21.95
C GLU A 203 -9.43 14.90 21.74
N SER A 204 -10.25 15.09 20.71
CA SER A 204 -11.03 16.33 20.54
C SER A 204 -12.14 16.50 21.59
N GLY A 205 -12.48 15.45 22.32
CA GLY A 205 -13.60 15.42 23.26
C GLY A 205 -14.97 15.39 22.59
N THR A 206 -15.02 15.21 21.26
CA THR A 206 -16.27 15.20 20.48
C THR A 206 -16.28 14.07 19.46
N LEU A 207 -17.48 13.64 19.04
CA LEU A 207 -17.70 12.69 17.94
C LEU A 207 -17.72 13.37 16.56
N ALA A 208 -16.95 14.45 16.38
CA ALA A 208 -16.95 15.21 15.14
C ALA A 208 -16.60 14.33 13.93
N GLY A 209 -17.49 14.31 12.93
CA GLY A 209 -17.33 13.48 11.73
C GLY A 209 -17.79 12.02 11.87
N TRP A 210 -18.23 11.60 13.05
CA TRP A 210 -18.90 10.31 13.22
C TRP A 210 -20.41 10.46 13.10
N THR A 211 -21.04 9.44 12.52
CA THR A 211 -22.49 9.25 12.62
C THR A 211 -22.75 8.41 13.85
N SER A 212 -23.52 8.93 14.80
CA SER A 212 -23.76 8.27 16.08
C SER A 212 -25.22 8.35 16.50
N THR A 213 -25.61 7.47 17.42
CA THR A 213 -26.90 7.52 18.10
C THR A 213 -26.79 8.24 19.45
N THR A 214 -27.91 8.34 20.16
CA THR A 214 -28.02 9.08 21.42
C THR A 214 -27.08 8.58 22.51
N TYR A 215 -26.85 7.26 22.62
CA TYR A 215 -26.00 6.69 23.67
C TYR A 215 -24.60 6.33 23.17
N ALA A 216 -24.07 7.18 22.29
CA ALA A 216 -22.69 7.15 21.87
C ALA A 216 -22.02 8.48 22.28
N TYR A 217 -20.92 8.37 23.00
CA TYR A 217 -20.25 9.47 23.68
C TYR A 217 -18.75 9.42 23.46
N VAL A 218 -18.10 10.52 23.82
CA VAL A 218 -16.67 10.60 24.04
C VAL A 218 -16.47 11.10 25.46
N GLU A 219 -15.59 10.44 26.21
CA GLU A 219 -15.38 10.72 27.62
C GLU A 219 -13.89 10.81 27.93
N GLN A 220 -13.51 11.83 28.70
CA GLN A 220 -12.17 11.90 29.27
C GLN A 220 -12.12 10.94 30.45
N LYS A 221 -11.41 9.82 30.30
CA LYS A 221 -11.47 8.73 31.27
C LYS A 221 -10.23 8.65 32.14
N ASN A 222 -10.18 9.54 33.13
CA ASN A 222 -9.10 9.65 34.13
C ASN A 222 -9.51 9.25 35.56
N TYR A 223 -10.72 8.71 35.73
CA TYR A 223 -11.27 8.26 37.02
C TYR A 223 -11.91 6.89 36.91
N ASP A 224 -12.09 6.25 38.07
CA ASP A 224 -12.86 5.02 38.20
C ASP A 224 -14.35 5.35 38.34
N VAL A 225 -15.20 4.54 37.70
CA VAL A 225 -16.65 4.69 37.75
C VAL A 225 -17.27 3.51 38.46
N THR A 226 -17.96 3.75 39.58
CA THR A 226 -18.78 2.72 40.21
C THR A 226 -20.09 2.58 39.45
N VAL A 227 -20.38 1.37 38.96
CA VAL A 227 -21.61 1.04 38.24
C VAL A 227 -22.36 0.00 39.07
N THR A 228 -23.54 0.37 39.56
CA THR A 228 -24.39 -0.49 40.40
C THR A 228 -25.69 -0.80 39.69
N GLU A 229 -25.95 -2.08 39.40
CA GLU A 229 -27.18 -2.54 38.78
C GLU A 229 -28.33 -2.56 39.80
N THR A 230 -29.40 -1.79 39.53
CA THR A 230 -30.49 -1.53 40.50
C THR A 230 -31.89 -1.82 39.97
N CYS A 231 -32.04 -2.20 38.70
CA CYS A 231 -33.37 -2.22 38.08
C CYS A 231 -34.19 -3.46 38.38
N TYR A 232 -33.54 -4.53 38.84
CA TYR A 232 -34.22 -5.74 39.26
C TYR A 232 -34.60 -5.71 40.75
N THR A 233 -35.91 -5.74 41.03
CA THR A 233 -36.48 -5.62 42.38
C THR A 233 -36.86 -6.95 43.03
N ARG A 234 -36.79 -8.09 42.32
CA ARG A 234 -37.28 -9.39 42.81
C ARG A 234 -36.24 -10.32 43.43
N THR A 235 -34.94 -10.03 43.29
CA THR A 235 -33.89 -10.72 44.06
C THR A 235 -32.82 -9.68 44.43
N PRO A 236 -32.71 -9.28 45.72
CA PRO A 236 -32.00 -8.07 46.09
C PRO A 236 -30.53 -8.39 46.33
N THR A 237 -29.73 -8.31 45.28
CA THR A 237 -28.32 -8.02 45.47
C THR A 237 -27.87 -7.14 44.32
N PRO A 238 -27.86 -5.80 44.51
CA PRO A 238 -27.30 -4.89 43.53
C PRO A 238 -25.90 -5.38 43.14
N ARG A 239 -25.68 -5.64 41.86
CA ARG A 239 -24.36 -6.03 41.36
C ARG A 239 -23.58 -4.76 41.09
N THR A 240 -22.56 -4.53 41.92
CA THR A 240 -21.69 -3.36 41.78
C THR A 240 -20.35 -3.78 41.22
N ILE A 241 -19.88 -3.05 40.22
CA ILE A 241 -18.51 -3.13 39.72
C ILE A 241 -17.88 -1.74 39.77
N THR A 242 -16.56 -1.72 39.80
CA THR A 242 -15.77 -0.51 39.57
C THR A 242 -15.15 -0.63 38.19
N ASP A 243 -15.61 0.18 37.24
CA ASP A 243 -15.02 0.32 35.92
C ASP A 243 -13.73 1.14 36.04
N THR A 244 -12.62 0.43 36.00
CA THR A 244 -11.25 0.98 36.06
C THR A 244 -10.66 1.22 34.66
N THR A 245 -11.49 1.22 33.61
CA THR A 245 -11.02 1.43 32.24
C THR A 245 -10.28 2.75 32.12
N ARG A 246 -9.18 2.73 31.39
CA ARG A 246 -8.45 3.90 30.93
C ARG A 246 -8.29 3.80 29.40
N PRO A 247 -8.15 4.93 28.69
CA PRO A 247 -7.85 4.95 27.26
C PRO A 247 -6.57 4.16 26.94
N VAL A 248 -6.50 3.61 25.73
CA VAL A 248 -5.30 2.93 25.23
C VAL A 248 -4.18 3.94 25.01
N ALA A 249 -4.53 5.12 24.51
CA ALA A 249 -3.63 6.25 24.36
C ALA A 249 -4.36 7.54 24.77
N GLY A 250 -3.59 8.57 25.12
CA GLY A 250 -4.17 9.88 25.44
C GLY A 250 -5.02 9.86 26.72
N SER A 251 -6.12 10.61 26.71
CA SER A 251 -7.01 10.79 27.86
C SER A 251 -8.48 10.60 27.53
N TRP A 252 -8.83 10.47 26.26
CA TRP A 252 -10.20 10.33 25.80
C TRP A 252 -10.41 8.98 25.13
N LEU A 253 -11.66 8.51 25.14
CA LEU A 253 -12.09 7.35 24.37
C LEU A 253 -13.55 7.53 23.95
N ALA A 254 -14.00 6.74 22.98
CA ALA A 254 -15.41 6.65 22.64
C ALA A 254 -16.10 5.53 23.42
N TRP A 255 -17.38 5.74 23.71
CA TRP A 255 -18.23 4.83 24.46
C TRP A 255 -19.59 4.71 23.78
N ILE A 256 -20.07 3.49 23.53
CA ILE A 256 -21.47 3.16 23.20
C ILE A 256 -22.15 2.38 24.35
N GLY A 257 -23.36 2.76 24.76
CA GLY A 257 -24.20 2.01 25.71
C GLY A 257 -24.40 2.66 27.09
N PHE A 258 -24.74 1.83 28.08
CA PHE A 258 -25.37 2.26 29.33
C PHE A 258 -24.52 1.91 30.55
N GLY A 259 -23.50 2.69 30.90
CA GLY A 259 -22.78 2.48 32.15
C GLY A 259 -23.50 3.17 33.29
N ASN A 260 -22.96 4.28 33.78
CA ASN A 260 -23.56 5.05 34.86
C ASN A 260 -24.58 6.10 34.37
N GLN A 261 -24.82 6.22 33.06
CA GLN A 261 -25.66 7.28 32.47
C GLN A 261 -27.14 7.07 32.73
N VAL A 262 -27.57 5.82 32.90
CA VAL A 262 -28.97 5.47 33.15
C VAL A 262 -29.05 4.52 34.34
N THR A 263 -30.14 4.65 35.09
CA THR A 263 -30.45 3.73 36.19
C THR A 263 -30.77 2.35 35.63
N CYS A 264 -31.56 2.29 34.55
CA CYS A 264 -32.00 1.08 33.84
C CYS A 264 -31.79 1.20 32.34
N GLU A 265 -31.67 0.07 31.65
CA GLU A 265 -31.71 0.05 30.19
C GLU A 265 -33.05 0.62 29.67
N PRO A 266 -33.01 1.44 28.61
CA PRO A 266 -34.21 2.05 28.04
C PRO A 266 -35.05 1.03 27.26
N VAL A 267 -36.37 1.13 27.42
CA VAL A 267 -37.36 0.37 26.64
C VAL A 267 -37.94 1.30 25.56
N PRO A 268 -38.05 0.90 24.28
CA PRO A 268 -37.82 -0.44 23.71
C PRO A 268 -36.35 -0.74 23.33
N ALA A 269 -36.08 -2.00 22.95
CA ALA A 269 -34.79 -2.48 22.43
C ALA A 269 -34.21 -1.52 21.40
N ARG A 270 -32.88 -1.40 21.40
CA ARG A 270 -32.21 -0.42 20.58
C ARG A 270 -30.83 -0.87 20.09
N ASP A 271 -30.52 -0.42 18.88
CA ASP A 271 -29.16 -0.41 18.34
C ASP A 271 -28.55 0.96 18.56
N ASP A 272 -27.55 1.03 19.43
CA ASP A 272 -26.70 2.20 19.56
C ASP A 272 -25.39 1.96 18.79
N TYR A 273 -24.94 2.99 18.06
CA TYR A 273 -23.81 2.82 17.16
C TYR A 273 -22.93 4.06 17.04
N LEU A 274 -21.71 3.78 16.58
CA LEU A 274 -20.74 4.75 16.13
C LEU A 274 -20.22 4.31 14.75
N ARG A 275 -20.42 5.15 13.73
CA ARG A 275 -20.08 4.85 12.33
C ARG A 275 -19.25 5.96 11.69
N ARG A 276 -18.28 5.56 10.87
CA ARG A 276 -17.46 6.49 10.08
C ARG A 276 -17.33 6.01 8.66
N SER A 277 -17.66 6.87 7.70
CA SER A 277 -17.35 6.67 6.30
C SER A 277 -15.97 7.27 5.98
N ILE A 278 -15.09 6.48 5.37
CA ILE A 278 -13.75 6.88 4.96
C ILE A 278 -13.62 6.69 3.44
N SER A 279 -13.22 7.76 2.74
CA SER A 279 -12.89 7.69 1.32
C SER A 279 -11.50 7.11 1.11
N VAL A 280 -11.41 6.04 0.31
CA VAL A 280 -10.15 5.41 -0.07
C VAL A 280 -9.79 5.83 -1.49
N PRO A 281 -8.69 6.59 -1.71
CA PRO A 281 -8.31 7.00 -3.06
C PRO A 281 -7.90 5.78 -3.91
N SER A 282 -8.08 5.87 -5.23
CA SER A 282 -7.61 4.82 -6.16
C SER A 282 -6.09 4.84 -6.33
N SER A 283 -5.45 6.00 -6.12
CA SER A 283 -4.00 6.17 -6.11
C SER A 283 -3.59 7.32 -5.20
N ILE A 284 -2.39 7.23 -4.62
CA ILE A 284 -1.73 8.33 -3.91
C ILE A 284 -0.43 8.61 -4.63
N ASP A 285 -0.20 9.86 -5.03
CA ASP A 285 1.00 10.27 -5.77
C ASP A 285 1.29 9.38 -6.99
N GLY A 286 0.26 8.98 -7.75
CA GLY A 286 0.40 8.11 -8.92
C GLY A 286 0.81 6.65 -8.62
N VAL A 287 0.84 6.24 -7.34
CA VAL A 287 0.95 4.84 -6.91
C VAL A 287 -0.43 4.30 -6.61
N GLU A 288 -0.80 3.17 -7.19
CA GLU A 288 -2.11 2.56 -6.92
C GLU A 288 -2.26 2.19 -5.43
N VAL A 289 -3.44 2.46 -4.88
CA VAL A 289 -3.79 1.94 -3.55
C VAL A 289 -4.37 0.56 -3.76
N LYS A 290 -3.71 -0.46 -3.22
CA LYS A 290 -4.18 -1.85 -3.31
C LYS A 290 -4.70 -2.38 -1.98
N TYR A 291 -4.05 -1.99 -0.89
CA TYR A 291 -4.33 -2.49 0.45
C TYR A 291 -4.56 -1.35 1.43
N VAL A 292 -5.53 -1.53 2.30
CA VAL A 292 -5.80 -0.66 3.44
C VAL A 292 -5.79 -1.50 4.71
N ASN A 293 -5.10 -1.05 5.74
CA ASN A 293 -5.17 -1.64 7.08
C ASN A 293 -6.17 -0.86 7.92
N ALA A 294 -7.21 -1.52 8.43
CA ALA A 294 -8.07 -0.97 9.46
C ALA A 294 -7.64 -1.52 10.82
N THR A 295 -7.33 -0.63 11.75
CA THR A 295 -6.89 -0.96 13.11
C THR A 295 -7.73 -0.18 14.10
N PHE A 296 -8.14 -0.80 15.20
CA PHE A 296 -8.81 -0.13 16.31
C PHE A 296 -8.72 -0.98 17.57
N TRP A 297 -8.93 -0.33 18.71
CA TRP A 297 -9.04 -0.99 19.99
C TRP A 297 -10.49 -0.98 20.47
N TRP A 298 -10.89 -2.05 21.15
CA TRP A 298 -12.23 -2.19 21.70
C TRP A 298 -12.21 -2.92 23.04
N ARG A 299 -13.16 -2.60 23.92
CA ARG A 299 -13.36 -3.29 25.20
C ARG A 299 -14.84 -3.35 25.50
N PHE A 300 -15.36 -4.55 25.76
CA PHE A 300 -16.77 -4.77 26.01
C PHE A 300 -16.99 -5.25 27.44
N LEU A 301 -17.90 -4.57 28.14
CA LEU A 301 -18.26 -4.84 29.53
C LEU A 301 -19.77 -5.12 29.59
N THR A 302 -20.14 -6.21 30.25
CA THR A 302 -21.54 -6.68 30.23
C THR A 302 -21.83 -7.59 31.42
N TRP A 303 -23.02 -7.45 31.99
CA TRP A 303 -23.61 -8.49 32.85
C TRP A 303 -24.52 -9.45 32.07
N ASP A 304 -24.94 -9.04 30.88
CA ASP A 304 -25.89 -9.78 30.06
C ASP A 304 -25.21 -10.84 29.19
N SER A 305 -25.94 -11.40 28.23
CA SER A 305 -25.58 -12.53 27.39
C SER A 305 -25.96 -12.30 25.93
N ALA A 306 -25.37 -13.09 25.03
CA ALA A 306 -25.39 -12.86 23.59
C ALA A 306 -26.76 -12.78 22.91
N ASN A 307 -27.81 -13.32 23.53
CA ASN A 307 -29.17 -13.28 22.98
C ASN A 307 -29.99 -12.06 23.44
N TYR A 308 -29.43 -11.24 24.34
CA TYR A 308 -30.01 -9.96 24.75
C TYR A 308 -29.10 -8.84 24.29
N ASP A 309 -27.91 -8.72 24.89
CA ASP A 309 -26.96 -7.67 24.53
C ASP A 309 -25.77 -8.24 23.77
N TYR A 310 -25.41 -7.58 22.68
CA TYR A 310 -24.26 -7.99 21.90
C TYR A 310 -23.67 -6.86 21.08
N ILE A 311 -22.39 -7.02 20.74
CA ILE A 311 -21.71 -6.09 19.86
C ILE A 311 -21.58 -6.64 18.44
N THR A 312 -21.60 -5.72 17.49
CA THR A 312 -21.25 -5.97 16.09
C THR A 312 -20.18 -4.97 15.68
N LEU A 313 -19.02 -5.48 15.27
CA LEU A 313 -17.87 -4.69 14.83
C LEU A 313 -17.60 -5.06 13.36
N SER A 314 -17.75 -4.10 12.45
CA SER A 314 -17.71 -4.39 11.03
C SER A 314 -17.14 -3.27 10.16
N LEU A 315 -16.70 -3.66 8.97
CA LEU A 315 -16.33 -2.76 7.88
C LEU A 315 -17.13 -3.14 6.65
N SER A 316 -17.83 -2.16 6.07
CA SER A 316 -18.61 -2.36 4.85
C SER A 316 -18.06 -1.54 3.67
N LYS A 317 -18.30 -2.06 2.48
CA LYS A 317 -18.04 -1.42 1.19
C LYS A 317 -19.23 -1.71 0.29
N GLY A 318 -20.07 -0.70 0.06
CA GLY A 318 -21.35 -0.89 -0.62
C GLY A 318 -22.22 -1.90 0.16
N THR A 319 -22.60 -2.99 -0.48
CA THR A 319 -23.40 -4.08 0.12
C THR A 319 -22.56 -5.17 0.79
N THR A 320 -21.25 -5.22 0.54
CA THR A 320 -20.37 -6.22 1.16
C THR A 320 -19.98 -5.75 2.57
N THR A 321 -20.07 -6.63 3.57
CA THR A 321 -19.67 -6.35 4.95
C THR A 321 -18.76 -7.45 5.49
N PHE A 322 -17.63 -7.06 6.06
CA PHE A 322 -16.77 -7.91 6.85
C PHE A 322 -17.05 -7.69 8.34
N TYR A 323 -17.12 -8.78 9.10
CA TYR A 323 -17.38 -8.74 10.53
C TYR A 323 -16.17 -9.24 11.31
N TRP A 324 -15.60 -8.39 12.16
CA TRP A 324 -14.68 -8.86 13.20
C TRP A 324 -15.45 -9.55 14.33
N LYS A 325 -16.64 -9.03 14.62
CA LYS A 325 -17.61 -9.58 15.57
C LYS A 325 -19.01 -9.35 15.01
N ASN A 326 -19.86 -10.35 15.15
CA ASN A 326 -21.26 -10.30 14.74
C ASN A 326 -22.08 -11.01 15.81
N GLY A 327 -22.92 -10.29 16.55
CA GLY A 327 -23.67 -10.89 17.66
C GLY A 327 -22.78 -11.38 18.80
N TYR A 328 -21.67 -10.69 19.10
CA TYR A 328 -20.72 -11.16 20.11
C TYR A 328 -21.08 -10.66 21.52
N ASN A 329 -21.08 -11.59 22.48
CA ASN A 329 -21.02 -11.33 23.90
C ASN A 329 -20.13 -12.39 24.58
N PRO A 330 -19.26 -12.03 25.54
CA PRO A 330 -18.45 -13.00 26.29
C PRO A 330 -19.28 -14.00 27.13
N ASN A 331 -20.52 -13.67 27.49
CA ASN A 331 -21.49 -14.59 28.05
C ASN A 331 -22.38 -15.17 26.93
N SER A 332 -22.16 -16.43 26.57
CA SER A 332 -22.92 -17.11 25.51
C SER A 332 -24.31 -17.58 25.98
N GLY A 333 -25.29 -17.59 25.07
CA GLY A 333 -26.60 -18.21 25.29
C GLY A 333 -27.66 -17.25 25.85
N ASN A 334 -28.60 -17.80 26.64
CA ASN A 334 -29.78 -17.10 27.18
C ASN A 334 -29.71 -16.80 28.69
N ASN A 335 -28.63 -17.22 29.35
CA ASN A 335 -28.53 -17.12 30.80
C ASN A 335 -27.74 -15.86 31.17
N TYR A 336 -28.33 -15.01 32.00
CA TYR A 336 -27.63 -13.87 32.60
C TYR A 336 -26.37 -14.36 33.34
N GLY A 337 -25.21 -13.93 32.86
CA GLY A 337 -23.90 -14.39 33.33
C GLY A 337 -23.39 -13.63 34.56
N PRO A 338 -22.19 -13.98 35.05
CA PRO A 338 -21.42 -13.04 35.87
C PRO A 338 -21.02 -11.83 35.02
N PHE A 339 -20.61 -10.74 35.68
CA PHE A 339 -19.99 -9.62 34.98
C PHE A 339 -18.79 -10.10 34.17
N ARG A 340 -18.71 -9.67 32.91
CA ARG A 340 -17.59 -9.92 32.02
C ARG A 340 -17.03 -8.61 31.52
N ASP A 341 -15.73 -8.62 31.38
CA ASP A 341 -14.94 -7.57 30.80
C ASP A 341 -13.91 -8.23 29.90
N THR A 342 -13.90 -7.87 28.63
CA THR A 342 -12.97 -8.45 27.66
C THR A 342 -11.54 -7.96 27.86
N GLY A 343 -11.34 -6.90 28.66
CA GLY A 343 -10.14 -6.07 28.58
C GLY A 343 -10.02 -5.39 27.20
N TRP A 344 -8.97 -4.60 27.03
CA TRP A 344 -8.67 -4.01 25.72
C TRP A 344 -8.23 -5.10 24.72
N GLN A 345 -8.94 -5.13 23.60
CA GLN A 345 -8.69 -6.00 22.47
C GLN A 345 -8.28 -5.14 21.27
N ARG A 346 -7.32 -5.62 20.48
CA ARG A 346 -6.85 -4.93 19.28
C ARG A 346 -7.24 -5.71 18.03
N ASN A 347 -7.87 -5.02 17.08
CA ASN A 347 -8.04 -5.54 15.72
C ASN A 347 -7.06 -4.83 14.77
N SER A 348 -6.52 -5.58 13.82
CA SER A 348 -5.73 -5.05 12.70
C SER A 348 -5.90 -5.99 11.51
N THR A 349 -6.52 -5.51 10.45
CA THR A 349 -6.89 -6.34 9.30
C THR A 349 -6.65 -5.57 8.02
N PHE A 350 -5.97 -6.21 7.07
CA PHE A 350 -5.76 -5.65 5.75
C PHE A 350 -6.94 -5.99 4.83
N PHE A 351 -7.28 -5.08 3.94
CA PHE A 351 -8.34 -5.25 2.96
C PHE A 351 -7.81 -4.84 1.60
N SER A 352 -7.91 -5.74 0.62
CA SER A 352 -7.85 -5.38 -0.80
C SER A 352 -9.23 -5.08 -1.37
N GLY A 353 -9.25 -4.63 -2.63
CA GLY A 353 -10.47 -4.34 -3.37
C GLY A 353 -11.16 -3.03 -2.97
N VAL A 354 -10.70 -2.31 -1.94
CA VAL A 354 -11.33 -1.09 -1.44
C VAL A 354 -10.88 0.20 -2.15
N ALA A 355 -9.96 0.11 -3.10
CA ALA A 355 -9.41 1.26 -3.84
C ALA A 355 -10.51 2.04 -4.59
N GLY A 356 -10.45 3.38 -4.53
CA GLY A 356 -11.40 4.26 -5.22
C GLY A 356 -12.85 4.17 -4.70
N SER A 357 -13.04 3.61 -3.50
CA SER A 357 -14.36 3.41 -2.90
C SER A 357 -14.50 4.16 -1.58
N THR A 358 -15.70 4.18 -1.01
CA THR A 358 -15.93 4.60 0.37
C THR A 358 -16.23 3.37 1.21
N ILE A 359 -15.45 3.19 2.27
CA ILE A 359 -15.69 2.15 3.27
C ILE A 359 -16.41 2.76 4.48
N THR A 360 -17.17 1.96 5.21
CA THR A 360 -17.80 2.39 6.47
C THR A 360 -17.39 1.47 7.60
N LEU A 361 -16.68 2.03 8.59
CA LEU A 361 -16.44 1.38 9.87
C LEU A 361 -17.68 1.53 10.75
N SER A 362 -18.12 0.43 11.37
CA SER A 362 -19.27 0.41 12.26
C SER A 362 -18.95 -0.33 13.55
N PHE A 363 -19.20 0.35 14.67
CA PHE A 363 -19.22 -0.22 16.00
C PHE A 363 -20.66 -0.11 16.51
N LEU A 364 -21.25 -1.22 16.90
CA LEU A 364 -22.64 -1.28 17.31
C LEU A 364 -22.75 -2.09 18.59
N LEU A 365 -23.60 -1.62 19.49
CA LEU A 365 -24.11 -2.33 20.63
C LEU A 365 -25.63 -2.47 20.47
N HIS A 366 -26.11 -3.69 20.40
CA HIS A 366 -27.52 -4.02 20.54
C HIS A 366 -27.83 -4.20 22.02
N THR A 367 -28.92 -3.62 22.46
CA THR A 367 -29.46 -3.76 23.82
C THR A 367 -30.90 -4.21 23.74
N TYR A 368 -31.22 -5.29 24.43
CA TYR A 368 -32.55 -5.87 24.35
C TYR A 368 -33.57 -5.04 25.13
N SER A 369 -34.86 -5.24 24.83
CA SER A 369 -35.95 -4.51 25.46
C SER A 369 -36.28 -5.10 26.84
N ASP A 370 -35.31 -5.23 27.72
CA ASP A 370 -35.56 -5.61 29.11
C ASP A 370 -35.05 -4.56 30.09
N GLN A 371 -35.35 -4.74 31.37
CA GLN A 371 -34.97 -3.80 32.43
C GLN A 371 -33.73 -4.30 33.18
N TYR A 372 -32.92 -5.16 32.56
CA TYR A 372 -31.89 -5.94 33.24
C TYR A 372 -30.50 -5.65 32.68
N TYR A 373 -29.51 -5.78 33.56
CA TYR A 373 -28.09 -6.00 33.24
C TYR A 373 -27.47 -5.18 32.10
N ARG A 374 -27.00 -3.99 32.46
CA ARG A 374 -26.34 -3.09 31.52
C ARG A 374 -25.11 -3.65 30.76
N SER A 375 -24.98 -3.20 29.51
CA SER A 375 -23.78 -3.40 28.70
C SER A 375 -23.22 -2.09 28.11
N TRP A 376 -21.90 -2.04 27.93
CA TRP A 376 -21.25 -0.94 27.22
C TRP A 376 -19.95 -1.33 26.53
N LEU A 377 -19.66 -0.62 25.44
CA LEU A 377 -18.54 -0.83 24.54
C LEU A 377 -17.66 0.43 24.49
N TYR A 378 -16.39 0.29 24.83
CA TYR A 378 -15.37 1.31 24.59
C TYR A 378 -14.64 1.05 23.27
N ILE A 379 -14.34 2.13 22.55
CA ILE A 379 -13.57 2.16 21.31
C ILE A 379 -12.48 3.22 21.43
N ASP A 380 -11.28 2.90 20.96
CA ASP A 380 -10.16 3.83 20.97
C ASP A 380 -9.20 3.57 19.79
N GLU A 381 -8.39 4.58 19.48
CA GLU A 381 -7.24 4.49 18.56
C GLU A 381 -7.61 3.87 17.22
N VAL A 382 -8.55 4.51 16.49
CA VAL A 382 -9.05 4.04 15.19
C VAL A 382 -8.18 4.56 14.06
N TYR A 383 -7.59 3.67 13.28
CA TYR A 383 -6.75 3.96 12.13
C TYR A 383 -7.27 3.29 10.86
N VAL A 384 -7.23 4.03 9.76
CA VAL A 384 -7.33 3.49 8.40
C VAL A 384 -6.13 3.97 7.62
N VAL A 385 -5.26 3.05 7.20
CA VAL A 385 -3.95 3.36 6.61
C VAL A 385 -3.80 2.66 5.27
N ALA A 386 -3.51 3.42 4.21
CA ALA A 386 -3.07 2.84 2.94
C ALA A 386 -1.67 2.26 3.10
N TYR A 387 -1.50 0.99 2.73
CA TYR A 387 -0.26 0.24 2.90
C TYR A 387 0.34 -0.11 1.54
N PHE A 388 1.64 0.18 1.37
CA PHE A 388 2.34 0.09 0.09
C PHE A 388 3.45 -0.96 0.11
N ASP A 389 3.07 -2.23 0.25
CA ASP A 389 3.94 -3.39 0.06
C ASP A 389 3.12 -4.64 -0.23
N CYS A 390 3.79 -5.74 -0.54
CA CYS A 390 3.19 -7.04 -0.70
C CYS A 390 2.56 -7.54 0.62
N ILE A 391 1.34 -8.06 0.52
CA ILE A 391 0.63 -8.73 1.61
C ILE A 391 0.37 -10.18 1.21
N SER A 392 0.50 -11.13 2.15
CA SER A 392 0.17 -12.53 1.86
C SER A 392 -1.34 -12.72 1.75
N ALA A 393 -1.79 -13.64 0.90
CA ALA A 393 -3.22 -13.91 0.73
C ALA A 393 -3.93 -14.29 2.04
N SER A 394 -3.21 -14.92 2.98
CA SER A 394 -3.74 -15.28 4.31
C SER A 394 -4.04 -14.07 5.22
N GLN A 395 -3.53 -12.89 4.90
CA GLN A 395 -3.70 -11.66 5.68
C GLN A 395 -4.80 -10.74 5.13
N ASP A 396 -5.44 -11.14 4.03
CA ASP A 396 -6.39 -10.35 3.28
C ASP A 396 -7.71 -11.12 3.13
N PRO A 397 -8.71 -10.88 3.99
CA PRO A 397 -10.05 -11.43 3.80
C PRO A 397 -10.72 -11.04 2.48
N SER A 398 -10.15 -10.12 1.69
CA SER A 398 -10.66 -9.58 0.42
C SER A 398 -12.10 -9.05 0.53
N LEU A 399 -12.25 -7.73 0.42
CA LEU A 399 -13.58 -7.11 0.31
C LEU A 399 -13.92 -6.87 -1.15
N ASP A 400 -14.13 -7.99 -1.84
CA ASP A 400 -14.55 -7.98 -3.23
C ASP A 400 -16.02 -7.65 -3.40
N VAL A 401 -16.36 -7.16 -4.58
CA VAL A 401 -17.72 -6.77 -4.93
C VAL A 401 -18.59 -8.03 -4.98
N ALA A 402 -19.60 -8.06 -4.11
CA ALA A 402 -20.62 -9.09 -3.93
C ALA A 402 -20.15 -10.43 -3.32
N GLY A 403 -20.47 -10.60 -2.03
CA GLY A 403 -20.97 -11.86 -1.48
C GLY A 403 -19.94 -12.96 -1.18
N SER A 404 -19.34 -12.92 0.00
CA SER A 404 -19.19 -14.10 0.87
C SER A 404 -18.57 -13.70 2.21
N ALA A 405 -19.22 -14.08 3.30
CA ALA A 405 -18.65 -14.00 4.64
C ALA A 405 -17.58 -15.09 4.79
N PRO A 406 -16.40 -14.82 5.35
CA PRO A 406 -15.57 -15.89 5.88
C PRO A 406 -16.21 -16.43 7.17
N ALA A 407 -16.28 -17.76 7.25
CA ALA A 407 -16.87 -18.50 8.36
C ALA A 407 -16.18 -18.17 9.70
N SER A 408 -17.01 -18.07 10.73
CA SER A 408 -16.66 -17.96 12.14
C SER A 408 -15.51 -18.90 12.56
N SER A 409 -14.47 -18.33 13.17
CA SER A 409 -13.52 -19.05 14.00
C SER A 409 -14.21 -19.53 15.28
N LEU A 410 -14.72 -20.75 15.29
CA LEU A 410 -15.00 -21.51 16.50
C LEU A 410 -13.74 -22.32 16.85
N SER A 411 -13.03 -21.95 17.92
CA SER A 411 -12.00 -22.82 18.49
C SER A 411 -12.57 -23.63 19.67
N LEU A 412 -12.57 -24.96 19.48
CA LEU A 412 -12.23 -26.03 20.44
C LEU A 412 -12.79 -25.96 21.88
N THR A 413 -13.59 -26.98 22.23
CA THR A 413 -13.17 -27.97 23.25
C THR A 413 -13.92 -29.30 23.11
N SER A 414 -13.27 -30.31 23.68
CA SER A 414 -13.38 -31.76 23.56
C SER A 414 -14.60 -32.46 24.20
N THR A 415 -14.63 -33.78 23.92
CA THR A 415 -15.04 -34.94 24.76
C THR A 415 -16.47 -35.49 24.70
N LEU A 416 -16.56 -36.58 23.92
CA LEU A 416 -17.02 -37.95 24.26
C LEU A 416 -18.49 -38.27 24.63
N HIS A 417 -18.95 -39.36 23.98
CA HIS A 417 -20.02 -40.32 24.34
C HIS A 417 -21.47 -39.81 24.13
N THR A 418 -22.42 -40.53 23.53
CA THR A 418 -22.62 -41.96 23.20
C THR A 418 -23.84 -42.06 22.27
N ARG A 419 -23.83 -43.01 21.33
CA ARG A 419 -24.95 -43.85 20.84
C ARG A 419 -24.61 -44.32 19.42
N GLN A 420 -24.21 -45.59 19.25
CA GLN A 420 -25.07 -46.77 19.21
C GLN A 420 -25.97 -46.72 17.99
N ASP A 421 -25.51 -47.32 16.90
CA ASP A 421 -26.39 -47.93 15.91
C ASP A 421 -25.82 -49.25 15.42
N ASN A 422 -26.70 -50.23 15.51
CA ASN A 422 -26.55 -51.62 15.13
C ASN A 422 -26.40 -51.75 13.62
N ALA A 423 -25.42 -52.52 13.18
CA ALA A 423 -25.55 -53.33 11.97
C ALA A 423 -24.81 -54.65 12.18
N THR A 424 -25.59 -55.65 12.55
CA THR A 424 -25.24 -57.07 12.55
C THR A 424 -24.98 -57.57 11.14
N CYS A 425 -23.88 -58.30 10.93
CA CYS A 425 -23.93 -59.59 10.23
C CYS A 425 -22.68 -60.46 10.48
N VAL A 426 -22.89 -61.49 11.31
CA VAL A 426 -22.53 -62.91 11.15
C VAL A 426 -21.06 -63.31 10.94
N ALA A 427 -20.48 -63.99 11.94
CA ALA A 427 -20.22 -65.44 11.86
C ALA A 427 -19.69 -66.08 13.18
N CYS A 428 -20.46 -67.05 13.68
CA CYS A 428 -20.04 -68.36 14.19
C CYS A 428 -19.33 -68.57 15.55
N ARG A 429 -20.03 -69.39 16.36
CA ARG A 429 -19.61 -70.54 17.20
C ARG A 429 -19.35 -70.30 18.69
N GLY A 430 -20.10 -71.05 19.50
CA GLY A 430 -19.90 -71.29 20.92
C GLY A 430 -21.20 -71.28 21.69
#